data_AF-A0A820BBN2-F1
#
_entry.id   AF-A0A820BBN2-F1
#
_cell.length_a   1.000
_cell.length_b   1.000
_cell.length_c   1.000
_cell.angle_alpha   90.00
_cell.angle_beta   90.00
_cell.angle_gamma   90.00
#
_symmetry.space_group_name_H-M   'P 1'
#
loop_
_entity.id
_entity.type
_entity.pdbx_description
1 polymer ?
#
loop_
_entity_poly.entity_id
_entity_poly.type
_entity_poly.pdbx_seq_one_letter_code
_entity_poly.pdbx_strand_id
1 'polypeptide(L)'
;MASEDEMMMDDNISCSILSTTTKHSSVLSSSSNNSPKSSITTTTSNKRKLILVIEGYHFQLKIFSKDGSLKFWRYANRTCRMLLHTNIKNEFIRYGGKSPVHSHLPDPSASEIRNLRKAMRRRTENETTPPQQIAEQEVRQALLTAEALGKSSSDDSIERNSI
;
A
#
# COMPACT_ATOMS: atom_id res chain seq x y z
N MET A 1 -24.05 43.29 -38.13
CA MET A 1 -22.95 42.56 -38.79
C MET A 1 -22.12 41.97 -37.66
N ALA A 2 -22.54 40.91 -36.97
CA ALA A 2 -22.72 39.51 -37.42
C ALA A 2 -21.43 38.95 -38.02
N SER A 3 -20.74 38.10 -37.25
CA SER A 3 -20.10 36.86 -37.69
C SER A 3 -19.52 36.13 -36.47
N GLU A 4 -20.28 35.15 -36.03
CA GLU A 4 -19.91 34.04 -35.16
C GLU A 4 -19.07 33.05 -35.97
N ASP A 5 -18.08 32.38 -35.37
CA ASP A 5 -17.60 31.09 -35.84
C ASP A 5 -17.00 30.31 -34.66
N GLU A 6 -17.89 29.55 -34.01
CA GLU A 6 -17.56 28.42 -33.15
C GLU A 6 -17.07 27.25 -34.01
N MET A 7 -15.87 26.74 -33.74
CA MET A 7 -15.44 25.43 -34.22
C MET A 7 -15.29 24.48 -33.03
N MET A 8 -16.37 23.74 -32.76
CA MET A 8 -16.36 22.52 -31.94
C MET A 8 -15.83 21.38 -32.82
N MET A 9 -14.83 20.64 -32.35
CA MET A 9 -14.42 19.36 -32.94
C MET A 9 -14.85 18.22 -32.02
N ASP A 10 -15.90 17.51 -32.42
CA ASP A 10 -16.35 16.27 -31.80
C ASP A 10 -15.71 15.08 -32.52
N ASP A 11 -14.67 14.50 -31.93
CA ASP A 11 -14.10 13.23 -32.39
C ASP A 11 -14.83 12.03 -31.77
N ASN A 12 -15.63 11.44 -32.65
CA ASN A 12 -16.54 10.32 -32.48
C ASN A 12 -15.75 8.99 -32.45
N ILE A 13 -15.48 8.43 -31.27
CA ILE A 13 -14.84 7.10 -31.15
C ILE A 13 -15.92 6.03 -30.95
N SER A 14 -16.32 5.44 -32.07
CA SER A 14 -17.16 4.24 -32.16
C SER A 14 -16.37 2.99 -31.76
N CYS A 15 -16.64 2.44 -30.56
CA CYS A 15 -16.19 1.11 -30.18
C CYS A 15 -17.32 0.09 -30.39
N SER A 16 -17.26 -0.62 -31.52
CA SER A 16 -18.11 -1.77 -31.83
C SER A 16 -17.78 -2.93 -30.89
N ILE A 17 -18.67 -3.23 -29.94
CA ILE A 17 -18.52 -4.41 -29.07
C ILE A 17 -19.34 -5.55 -29.69
N LEU A 18 -18.66 -6.46 -30.36
CA LEU A 18 -19.17 -7.79 -30.68
C LEU A 18 -18.86 -8.69 -29.49
N SER A 19 -19.87 -9.22 -28.79
CA SER A 19 -19.66 -10.31 -27.84
C SER A 19 -20.88 -11.21 -27.81
N THR A 20 -20.61 -12.43 -28.24
CA THR A 20 -21.49 -13.57 -28.39
C THR A 20 -21.99 -14.09 -27.05
N THR A 21 -23.22 -14.60 -27.09
CA THR A 21 -23.87 -15.35 -26.01
C THR A 21 -23.16 -16.69 -25.79
N THR A 22 -22.75 -16.98 -24.56
CA THR A 22 -22.62 -18.36 -24.09
C THR A 22 -23.03 -18.45 -22.62
N LYS A 23 -24.22 -18.98 -22.39
CA LYS A 23 -24.68 -19.46 -21.07
C LYS A 23 -23.89 -20.72 -20.72
N HIS A 24 -23.08 -20.68 -19.67
CA HIS A 24 -22.81 -21.87 -18.87
C HIS A 24 -22.98 -21.54 -17.39
N SER A 25 -24.09 -22.04 -16.87
CA SER A 25 -24.30 -22.31 -15.45
C SER A 25 -23.32 -23.41 -15.03
N SER A 26 -22.45 -23.14 -14.07
CA SER A 26 -21.93 -24.20 -13.20
C SER A 26 -21.35 -23.63 -11.91
N VAL A 27 -22.11 -23.87 -10.84
CA VAL A 27 -21.69 -24.45 -9.55
C VAL A 27 -20.53 -23.79 -8.80
N LEU A 28 -20.91 -23.23 -7.66
CA LEU A 28 -20.14 -23.01 -6.43
C LEU A 28 -18.89 -23.91 -6.32
N SER A 29 -17.72 -23.28 -6.35
CA SER A 29 -16.51 -23.79 -5.72
C SER A 29 -15.90 -22.65 -4.93
N SER A 30 -16.39 -22.48 -3.69
CA SER A 30 -15.77 -21.64 -2.68
C SER A 30 -14.46 -22.30 -2.23
N SER A 31 -13.45 -22.27 -3.11
CA SER A 31 -12.09 -22.60 -2.73
C SER A 31 -11.60 -21.48 -1.82
N SER A 32 -11.68 -21.75 -0.51
CA SER A 32 -11.03 -20.98 0.54
C SER A 32 -9.52 -21.03 0.34
N ASN A 33 -9.04 -20.22 -0.59
CA ASN A 33 -7.63 -19.96 -0.75
C ASN A 33 -7.21 -19.15 0.47
N ASN A 34 -6.47 -19.79 1.38
CA ASN A 34 -5.70 -19.13 2.44
C ASN A 34 -4.56 -18.32 1.80
N SER A 35 -4.88 -17.36 0.91
CA SER A 35 -3.92 -16.37 0.47
C SER A 35 -3.59 -15.51 1.70
N PRO A 36 -2.31 -15.26 2.01
CA PRO A 36 -1.95 -14.36 3.08
C PRO A 36 -2.70 -13.05 2.85
N LYS A 37 -3.62 -12.73 3.75
CA LYS A 37 -4.44 -11.53 3.69
C LYS A 37 -3.50 -10.36 3.92
N SER A 38 -2.96 -9.79 2.85
CA SER A 38 -2.03 -8.66 2.93
C SER A 38 -2.67 -7.57 3.80
N SER A 39 -1.99 -7.20 4.87
CA SER A 39 -2.48 -6.15 5.77
C SER A 39 -2.32 -4.81 5.07
N ILE A 40 -3.45 -4.23 4.65
CA ILE A 40 -3.49 -2.92 4.00
C ILE A 40 -3.76 -1.87 5.06
N THR A 41 -2.82 -0.95 5.23
CA THR A 41 -2.98 0.19 6.15
C THR A 41 -2.92 1.49 5.37
N THR A 42 -3.80 2.43 5.70
CA THR A 42 -3.76 3.77 5.13
C THR A 42 -3.21 4.77 6.16
N THR A 43 -2.34 5.68 5.74
CA THR A 43 -1.76 6.73 6.57
C THR A 43 -1.69 8.04 5.80
N THR A 44 -1.36 9.13 6.47
CA THR A 44 -1.21 10.46 5.86
C THR A 44 0.22 10.97 6.01
N SER A 45 0.79 11.46 4.92
CA SER A 45 2.07 12.17 4.96
C SER A 45 1.97 13.52 5.68
N ASN A 46 3.12 14.10 6.04
CA ASN A 46 3.22 15.47 6.54
C ASN A 46 2.61 16.52 5.59
N LYS A 47 2.58 16.25 4.28
CA LYS A 47 1.93 17.10 3.27
C LYS A 47 0.43 16.79 3.09
N ARG A 48 -0.20 16.13 4.06
CA ARG A 48 -1.61 15.67 4.04
C ARG A 48 -1.97 14.77 2.85
N LYS A 49 -0.98 14.21 2.15
CA LYS A 49 -1.22 13.23 1.07
C LYS A 49 -1.47 11.85 1.65
N LEU A 50 -2.48 11.17 1.11
CA LEU A 50 -2.83 9.80 1.47
C LEU A 50 -1.74 8.84 0.99
N ILE A 51 -1.29 7.96 1.89
CA ILE A 51 -0.32 6.91 1.64
C ILE A 51 -0.95 5.57 1.99
N LEU A 52 -0.83 4.62 1.07
CA LEU A 52 -1.20 3.23 1.31
C LEU A 52 0.05 2.42 1.63
N VAL A 53 -0.01 1.58 2.66
CA VAL A 53 1.07 0.70 3.09
C VAL A 53 0.59 -0.74 2.98
N ILE A 54 1.31 -1.53 2.19
CA ILE A 54 1.05 -2.97 1.99
C ILE A 54 2.40 -3.67 2.05
N GLU A 55 2.56 -4.63 2.98
CA GLU A 55 3.78 -5.46 3.07
C GLU A 55 5.09 -4.62 3.13
N GLY A 56 5.05 -3.48 3.85
CA GLY A 56 6.19 -2.56 3.96
C GLY A 56 6.39 -1.63 2.76
N TYR A 57 5.67 -1.83 1.65
CA TYR A 57 5.70 -0.96 0.49
C TYR A 57 4.76 0.23 0.65
N HIS A 58 5.24 1.40 0.23
CA HIS A 58 4.52 2.66 0.37
C HIS A 58 4.07 3.19 -0.98
N PHE A 59 2.76 3.39 -1.14
CA PHE A 59 2.16 3.94 -2.34
C PHE A 59 1.51 5.29 -2.08
N GLN A 60 1.62 6.19 -3.04
CA GLN A 60 0.97 7.48 -3.06
C GLN A 60 -0.22 7.44 -4.00
N LEU A 61 -1.34 8.03 -3.57
CA LEU A 61 -2.51 8.19 -4.43
C LEU A 61 -2.13 9.08 -5.61
N LYS A 62 -2.34 8.58 -6.83
CA LYS A 62 -2.07 9.30 -8.07
C LYS A 62 -3.33 9.95 -8.62
N ILE A 63 -4.36 9.15 -8.84
CA ILE A 63 -5.62 9.59 -9.46
C ILE A 63 -6.76 8.62 -9.13
N PHE A 64 -7.99 9.06 -9.33
CA PHE A 64 -9.18 8.22 -9.34
C PHE A 64 -9.52 7.83 -10.79
N SER A 65 -10.27 6.75 -10.98
CA SER A 65 -10.86 6.43 -12.28
C SER A 65 -11.91 7.48 -12.67
N LYS A 66 -12.22 7.56 -13.98
CA LYS A 66 -13.21 8.52 -14.50
C LYS A 66 -14.59 8.34 -13.87
N ASP A 67 -14.96 7.10 -13.57
CA ASP A 67 -16.20 6.71 -12.89
C ASP A 67 -16.10 6.80 -11.35
N GLY A 68 -14.92 7.14 -10.80
CA GLY A 68 -14.69 7.26 -9.36
C GLY A 68 -14.67 5.94 -8.58
N SER A 69 -14.83 4.79 -9.24
CA SER A 69 -14.91 3.47 -8.59
C SER A 69 -13.54 2.95 -8.10
N LEU A 70 -12.45 3.40 -8.72
CA LEU A 70 -11.09 2.93 -8.48
C LEU A 70 -10.15 4.05 -8.04
N LYS A 71 -9.19 3.69 -7.18
CA LYS A 71 -8.03 4.51 -6.83
C LYS A 71 -6.78 3.90 -7.45
N PHE A 72 -6.01 4.73 -8.15
CA PHE A 72 -4.72 4.35 -8.71
C PHE A 72 -3.60 4.85 -7.81
N TRP A 73 -2.79 3.93 -7.33
CA TRP A 73 -1.68 4.18 -6.45
C TRP A 73 -0.37 3.92 -7.17
N ARG A 74 0.63 4.78 -6.95
CA ARG A 74 1.99 4.61 -7.47
C ARG A 74 2.93 4.44 -6.30
N TYR A 75 3.91 3.56 -6.43
CA TYR A 75 4.97 3.45 -5.43
C TYR A 75 5.69 4.80 -5.22
N ALA A 76 6.07 5.10 -3.98
CA ALA A 76 6.68 6.39 -3.61
C ALA A 76 8.03 6.63 -4.29
N ASN A 77 8.83 5.58 -4.52
CA ASN A 77 10.07 5.68 -5.29
C ASN A 77 9.75 5.72 -6.79
N ARG A 78 10.27 6.75 -7.48
CA ARG A 78 10.04 6.94 -8.92
C ARG A 78 10.69 5.87 -9.79
N THR A 79 11.72 5.20 -9.29
CA THR A 79 12.41 4.10 -10.01
C THR A 79 11.53 2.86 -10.12
N CYS A 80 10.68 2.61 -9.11
CA CYS A 80 9.70 1.55 -9.16
C CYS A 80 8.49 1.97 -10.00
N ARG A 81 8.18 1.17 -11.02
CA ARG A 81 7.04 1.41 -11.95
C ARG A 81 5.77 0.66 -11.55
N MET A 82 5.77 -0.01 -10.41
CA MET A 82 4.62 -0.77 -9.95
C MET A 82 3.46 0.17 -9.61
N LEU A 83 2.27 -0.20 -10.09
CA LEU A 83 1.01 0.44 -9.75
C LEU A 83 0.15 -0.53 -8.94
N LEU A 84 -0.71 0.03 -8.13
CA LEU A 84 -1.65 -0.70 -7.32
C LEU A 84 -3.03 -0.09 -7.50
N HIS A 85 -4.04 -0.93 -7.69
CA HIS A 85 -5.43 -0.50 -7.82
C HIS A 85 -6.21 -0.98 -6.59
N THR A 86 -6.95 -0.07 -5.97
CA THR A 86 -7.91 -0.40 -4.93
C THR A 86 -9.29 0.13 -5.29
N ASN A 87 -10.33 -0.39 -4.65
CA ASN A 87 -11.63 0.26 -4.70
C ASN A 87 -11.65 1.55 -3.86
N ILE A 88 -12.80 2.23 -3.85
CA ILE A 88 -12.99 3.45 -3.04
C ILE A 88 -12.87 3.21 -1.53
N LYS A 89 -13.10 1.98 -1.06
CA LYS A 89 -12.94 1.52 0.34
C LYS A 89 -11.52 1.10 0.69
N ASN A 90 -10.54 1.30 -0.21
CA ASN A 90 -9.13 0.90 -0.07
C ASN A 90 -8.90 -0.62 0.00
N GLU A 91 -9.84 -1.43 -0.49
CA GLU A 91 -9.65 -2.87 -0.63
C GLU A 91 -8.81 -3.16 -1.87
N PHE A 92 -7.83 -4.06 -1.74
CA PHE A 92 -6.97 -4.47 -2.85
C PHE A 92 -7.78 -5.10 -3.97
N ILE A 93 -7.50 -4.68 -5.21
CA ILE A 93 -8.07 -5.30 -6.41
C ILE A 93 -6.98 -6.02 -7.18
N ARG A 94 -5.93 -5.30 -7.60
CA ARG A 94 -4.81 -5.85 -8.36
C ARG A 94 -3.60 -4.94 -8.39
N TYR A 95 -2.45 -5.53 -8.68
CA TYR A 95 -1.28 -4.80 -9.18
C TYR A 95 -1.45 -4.46 -10.67
N GLY A 96 -0.80 -3.40 -11.11
CA GLY A 96 -0.84 -2.92 -12.49
C GLY A 96 0.44 -2.22 -12.92
N GLY A 97 0.41 -1.59 -14.10
CA GLY A 97 1.56 -0.95 -14.71
C GLY A 97 2.29 -1.86 -15.70
N LYS A 98 3.43 -1.38 -16.22
CA LYS A 98 4.25 -2.15 -17.17
C LYS A 98 4.98 -3.34 -16.52
N SER A 99 5.21 -3.27 -15.21
CA SER A 99 5.80 -4.35 -14.41
C SER A 99 4.99 -4.49 -13.12
N PRO A 100 4.37 -5.65 -12.87
CA PRO A 100 3.65 -5.93 -11.62
C PRO A 100 4.59 -6.37 -10.48
N VAL A 101 5.91 -6.33 -10.70
CA VAL A 101 6.92 -6.75 -9.72
C VAL A 101 7.74 -5.54 -9.28
N HIS A 102 7.98 -5.42 -7.98
CA HIS A 102 8.89 -4.43 -7.43
C HIS A 102 10.33 -4.69 -7.89
N SER A 103 11.02 -3.63 -8.31
CA SER A 103 12.44 -3.70 -8.68
C SER A 103 13.39 -3.59 -7.48
N HIS A 104 12.87 -3.72 -6.27
CA HIS A 104 13.60 -3.53 -5.01
C HIS A 104 12.86 -4.24 -3.88
N LEU A 105 13.57 -4.53 -2.80
CA LEU A 105 12.99 -5.02 -1.55
C LEU A 105 12.29 -3.89 -0.77
N PRO A 106 11.37 -4.21 0.16
CA PRO A 106 10.90 -3.22 1.13
C PRO A 106 12.09 -2.68 1.92
N ASP A 107 12.00 -1.42 2.34
CA ASP A 107 13.00 -0.80 3.21
C ASP A 107 12.49 -0.89 4.66
N PRO A 108 12.93 -1.90 5.45
CA PRO A 108 12.46 -2.09 6.81
C PRO A 108 12.84 -0.90 7.69
N SER A 109 14.06 -0.37 7.54
CA SER A 109 14.56 0.77 8.31
C SER A 109 13.69 2.01 8.11
N ALA A 110 13.28 2.31 6.87
CA ALA A 110 12.38 3.43 6.61
C ALA A 110 10.99 3.24 7.24
N SER A 111 10.51 2.00 7.36
CA SER A 111 9.24 1.69 8.01
C SER A 111 9.34 1.86 9.54
N GLU A 112 10.44 1.41 10.15
CA GLU A 112 10.70 1.54 11.58
C GLU A 112 10.84 3.01 11.99
N ILE A 113 11.64 3.79 11.26
CA ILE A 113 11.80 5.23 11.52
C ILE A 113 10.44 5.95 11.47
N ARG A 114 9.56 5.55 10.55
CA ARG A 114 8.21 6.13 10.43
C ARG A 114 7.33 5.75 11.61
N ASN A 115 7.37 4.49 12.04
CA ASN A 115 6.62 4.02 13.19
C ASN A 115 7.07 4.73 14.48
N LEU A 116 8.39 4.87 14.67
CA LEU A 116 8.98 5.62 15.77
C LEU A 116 8.48 7.07 15.79
N ARG A 117 8.58 7.78 14.66
CA ARG A 117 8.07 9.16 14.54
C ARG A 117 6.58 9.28 14.85
N LYS A 118 5.78 8.28 14.44
CA LYS A 118 4.33 8.25 14.70
C LYS A 118 4.07 8.04 16.20
N ALA A 119 4.81 7.16 16.86
CA ALA A 119 4.71 6.91 18.29
C ALA A 119 5.08 8.16 19.10
N MET A 120 6.22 8.78 18.80
CA MET A 120 6.65 10.04 19.41
C MET A 120 5.59 11.13 19.27
N ARG A 121 5.09 11.36 18.05
CA ARG A 121 4.06 12.38 17.80
C ARG A 121 2.80 12.12 18.61
N ARG A 122 2.31 10.87 18.61
CA ARG A 122 1.11 10.49 19.36
C ARG A 122 1.28 10.79 20.85
N ARG A 123 2.45 10.50 21.43
CA ARG A 123 2.69 10.79 22.85
C ARG A 123 2.80 12.28 23.13
N THR A 124 3.51 13.02 22.29
CA THR A 124 3.60 14.49 22.44
C THR A 124 2.23 15.18 22.37
N GLU A 125 1.29 14.63 21.61
CA GLU A 125 -0.07 15.17 21.53
C GLU A 125 -0.96 14.79 22.73
N ASN A 126 -0.67 13.68 23.42
CA ASN A 126 -1.53 13.13 24.48
C ASN A 126 -0.95 13.26 25.90
N GLU A 127 0.33 13.57 26.04
CA GLU A 127 1.04 13.63 27.33
C GLU A 127 1.63 15.02 27.57
N THR A 128 1.68 15.44 28.84
CA THR A 128 2.35 16.68 29.26
C THR A 128 3.87 16.53 29.42
N THR A 129 4.39 15.33 29.18
CA THR A 129 5.83 15.02 29.24
C THR A 129 6.60 15.87 28.24
N PRO A 130 7.76 16.45 28.61
CA PRO A 130 8.61 17.20 27.68
C PRO A 130 8.97 16.37 26.44
N PRO A 131 8.92 16.96 25.21
CA PRO A 131 9.18 16.22 23.97
C PRO A 131 10.54 15.50 23.94
N GLN A 132 11.55 16.06 24.60
CA GLN A 132 12.87 15.45 24.72
C GLN A 132 12.82 14.10 25.48
N GLN A 133 12.10 14.05 26.60
CA GLN A 133 11.96 12.81 27.38
C GLN A 133 11.15 11.75 26.63
N ILE A 134 10.12 12.17 25.88
CA ILE A 134 9.36 11.27 25.00
C ILE A 134 10.30 10.66 23.95
N ALA A 135 11.13 11.48 23.30
CA ALA A 135 12.06 11.01 22.27
C ALA A 135 13.04 9.96 22.83
N GLU A 136 13.64 10.23 23.99
CA GLU A 136 14.58 9.29 24.64
C GLU A 136 13.91 7.97 25.02
N GLN A 137 12.69 8.01 25.56
CA GLN A 137 11.93 6.82 25.92
C GLN A 137 11.57 5.97 24.71
N GLU A 138 11.06 6.58 23.64
CA GLU A 138 10.66 5.86 22.42
C GLU A 138 11.85 5.23 21.71
N VAL A 139 13.01 5.92 21.67
CA VAL A 139 14.25 5.35 21.11
C VAL A 139 14.71 4.16 21.95
N ARG A 140 14.72 4.27 23.29
CA ARG A 140 15.08 3.17 24.18
C ARG A 140 14.15 1.96 23.99
N GLN A 141 12.85 2.19 23.89
CA GLN A 141 11.86 1.13 23.69
C GLN A 141 12.04 0.43 22.33
N ALA A 142 12.33 1.18 21.27
CA ALA A 142 12.61 0.62 19.95
C ALA A 142 13.85 -0.28 19.97
N LEU A 143 14.93 0.14 20.64
CA LEU A 143 16.13 -0.68 20.80
C LEU A 143 15.87 -1.99 21.55
N LEU A 144 15.14 -1.93 22.67
CA LEU A 144 14.78 -3.13 23.43
C LEU A 144 13.92 -4.10 22.62
N THR A 145 13.00 -3.56 21.80
CA THR A 145 12.16 -4.37 20.91
C THR A 145 13.00 -5.05 19.83
N ALA A 146 13.98 -4.35 19.24
CA ALA A 146 14.88 -4.91 18.25
C ALA A 146 15.75 -6.02 18.84
N GLU A 147 16.29 -5.84 20.06
CA GLU A 147 17.05 -6.87 20.76
C GLU A 147 16.23 -8.13 21.07
N ALA A 148 14.97 -7.96 21.48
CA ALA A 148 14.08 -9.08 21.77
C ALA A 148 13.80 -9.93 20.52
N LEU A 149 13.63 -9.29 19.36
CA LEU A 149 13.42 -9.99 18.08
C LEU A 149 14.69 -10.69 17.58
N GLY A 150 15.87 -10.15 17.86
CA GLY A 150 17.15 -10.77 17.45
C GLY A 150 17.56 -12.00 18.25
N LYS A 151 17.08 -12.14 19.50
CA LYS A 151 17.45 -13.26 20.38
C LYS A 151 16.67 -14.55 20.11
N SER A 152 15.54 -14.51 19.42
CA SER A 152 14.69 -15.70 19.20
C SER A 152 15.13 -16.61 18.04
N SER A 153 16.20 -16.29 17.31
CA SER A 153 16.62 -17.05 16.10
C SER A 153 17.78 -18.02 16.31
N SER A 154 18.29 -18.18 17.53
CA SER A 154 19.60 -18.84 17.75
C SER A 154 19.56 -20.22 18.42
N ASP A 155 18.39 -20.72 18.88
CA ASP A 155 18.34 -21.87 19.80
C ASP A 155 17.71 -23.18 19.27
N ASP A 156 17.36 -23.28 17.97
CA ASP A 156 16.73 -24.52 17.42
C ASP A 156 17.72 -25.47 16.70
N SER A 157 18.98 -25.50 17.11
CA SER A 157 19.95 -26.52 16.67
C SER A 157 20.16 -27.60 17.73
N ILE A 158 19.09 -28.29 18.15
CA ILE A 158 19.23 -29.53 18.93
C ILE A 158 19.45 -30.70 17.96
N GLU A 159 20.66 -31.24 18.05
CA GLU A 159 21.12 -32.50 17.47
C GLU A 159 20.05 -33.59 17.48
N ARG A 160 19.60 -34.01 16.29
CA ARG A 160 19.09 -35.37 16.10
C ARG A 160 20.21 -36.22 15.51
N ASN A 161 21.08 -36.72 16.38
CA ASN A 161 21.94 -37.87 16.09
C ASN A 161 21.73 -38.91 17.20
N SER A 162 20.95 -39.93 16.87
CA SER A 162 20.82 -41.27 17.48
C SER A 162 19.51 -41.81 16.90
N ILE A 163 19.46 -42.87 16.10
CA ILE A 163 19.98 -44.23 16.29
C ILE A 163 20.27 -44.82 14.90
#